data_AF-Q988W4-F1
#
_entry.id   AF-Q988W4-F1
#
_cell.length_a   1.000
_cell.length_b   1.000
_cell.length_c   1.000
_cell.angle_alpha   90.00
_cell.angle_beta   90.00
_cell.angle_gamma   90.00
#
_symmetry.space_group_name_H-M   'P 1'
#
loop_
_entity.id
_entity.type
_entity.pdbx_description
1 polymer ?
#
loop_
_entity_poly.entity_id
_entity_poly.type
_entity_poly.pdbx_seq_one_letter_code
_entity_poly.pdbx_strand_id
1 'polypeptide(L)'
;MPSHWRISAQTPLPVLHGWRAGAAECCRGMAQIRQYGDQRVRREGASMDKDTMKQTSPKAPPAHQYCCDDADQCCGRNNYFVGKKLTSDSFRLEQRYMNERRRLLNRAVTGWGVVYGFPIQTVGKDVCASEVELGHLKIGEGLGLDKFGRELFQSKSTTLALDNLLVLDGGKLVRADGNDLNARILKLAPSVDACWLLSIHYAEQRLGPVTLRDSCSCERTEWDRICETVVYSLRRVACEECCVHQECALDCGCSTNWPCCNDRDAPSKEFVAKRDALDADRNRLKQQVGDDGGELQKVEFEYDRRMKELVEEELRKAGNEHTRGGCRCLCEHLTDLAIAGECPKLCEVDDCTKADLFHGLGLACLKLEQDNCGKWRIASIYDACGPRRLVKRNDLLFDLINGCDLTRISRVGWWPWHRRPKAIDFDSFALAFGYDGTGEIGDECVTRDFWVEFSRPVRAETLAADCFVMTVITGETEGGWWETFRVPIVGIDTQLVPPAPDDPPGYVRSARIVVAGGWLDDAVYGRHSMFVAGQTRVEIEVRGDFIEDCNAQTVDANARGRSPFPTGNGVPGDSYLSTFLVEQRTLPAPAPRVRASARAAEGATR
;
A
#
# COMPACT_ATOMS: atom_id res chain seq x y z
N MET A 1 42.34 -1.54 -33.48
CA MET A 1 42.26 -0.64 -32.29
C MET A 1 40.99 0.18 -32.41
N PRO A 2 40.27 0.53 -31.33
CA PRO A 2 40.47 0.24 -29.89
C PRO A 2 39.31 -0.68 -29.38
N SER A 3 39.20 -1.20 -28.16
CA SER A 3 40.02 -1.30 -26.94
C SER A 3 39.33 -2.35 -26.06
N HIS A 4 40.13 -3.25 -25.49
CA HIS A 4 39.71 -4.27 -24.53
C HIS A 4 39.15 -3.66 -23.24
N TRP A 5 38.03 -4.18 -22.75
CA TRP A 5 37.64 -4.09 -21.35
C TRP A 5 38.04 -5.38 -20.64
N ARG A 6 39.10 -5.31 -19.82
CA ARG A 6 39.41 -6.31 -18.79
C ARG A 6 38.83 -5.82 -17.48
N ILE A 7 37.89 -6.56 -16.90
CA ILE A 7 37.47 -6.38 -15.51
C ILE A 7 38.43 -7.21 -14.65
N SER A 8 39.23 -6.51 -13.85
CA SER A 8 40.08 -7.09 -12.80
C SER A 8 39.21 -7.31 -11.56
N ALA A 9 39.00 -8.57 -11.18
CA ALA A 9 38.41 -8.94 -9.91
C ALA A 9 39.55 -9.25 -8.92
N GLN A 10 39.86 -8.31 -8.02
CA GLN A 10 40.69 -8.56 -6.84
C GLN A 10 40.39 -7.50 -5.78
N THR A 11 39.51 -7.84 -4.85
CA THR A 11 39.47 -7.24 -3.51
C THR A 11 39.21 -8.37 -2.51
N PRO A 12 40.10 -8.61 -1.54
CA PRO A 12 39.88 -9.63 -0.52
C PRO A 12 38.88 -9.11 0.53
N LEU A 13 37.93 -9.97 0.88
CA LEU A 13 36.99 -9.74 1.98
C LEU A 13 37.75 -9.68 3.32
N PRO A 14 37.38 -8.79 4.25
CA PRO A 14 37.97 -8.76 5.58
C PRO A 14 37.50 -9.95 6.43
N VAL A 15 38.47 -10.65 7.01
CA VAL A 15 38.27 -11.70 8.02
C VAL A 15 37.80 -11.04 9.31
N LEU A 16 36.52 -11.20 9.65
CA LEU A 16 35.97 -10.84 10.96
C LEU A 16 36.25 -11.98 11.95
N HIS A 17 37.25 -11.76 12.80
CA HIS A 17 37.44 -12.49 14.05
C HIS A 17 36.60 -11.86 15.15
N GLY A 18 35.76 -12.68 15.81
CA GLY A 18 35.10 -12.32 17.06
C GLY A 18 33.73 -12.98 17.17
N TRP A 19 33.29 -13.27 18.39
CA TRP A 19 32.06 -13.99 18.77
C TRP A 19 32.22 -15.51 18.95
N ARG A 20 33.05 -15.87 19.94
CA ARG A 20 32.81 -17.05 20.79
C ARG A 20 32.35 -16.54 22.16
N ALA A 21 31.08 -16.75 22.52
CA ALA A 21 30.59 -17.02 23.88
C ALA A 21 29.05 -16.95 23.89
N GLY A 22 28.39 -17.95 24.49
CA GLY A 22 27.00 -17.82 24.94
C GLY A 22 25.97 -18.72 24.27
N ALA A 23 26.10 -20.04 24.39
CA ALA A 23 24.96 -20.96 24.23
C ALA A 23 25.24 -22.26 24.99
N ALA A 24 25.20 -22.20 26.33
CA ALA A 24 25.30 -23.37 27.19
C ALA A 24 24.41 -23.20 28.43
N GLU A 25 23.10 -23.08 28.24
CA GLU A 25 22.14 -23.13 29.35
C GLU A 25 20.72 -23.46 28.83
N CYS A 26 20.48 -24.71 28.43
CA CYS A 26 19.10 -25.24 28.28
C CYS A 26 19.00 -26.78 28.38
N CYS A 27 19.93 -27.45 29.06
CA CYS A 27 19.91 -28.91 29.26
C CYS A 27 20.38 -29.31 30.68
N ARG A 28 19.77 -28.73 31.72
CA ARG A 28 19.84 -29.28 33.09
C ARG A 28 18.42 -29.49 33.62
N GLY A 29 17.90 -30.68 33.36
CA GLY A 29 16.55 -31.03 33.84
C GLY A 29 16.10 -32.45 33.57
N MET A 30 17.00 -33.46 33.48
CA MET A 30 16.62 -34.88 33.57
C MET A 30 17.81 -35.74 34.00
N ALA A 31 18.20 -35.65 35.27
CA ALA A 31 19.16 -36.58 35.88
C ALA A 31 18.78 -36.87 37.34
N GLN A 32 17.60 -37.44 37.55
CA GLN A 32 17.26 -38.19 38.75
C GLN A 32 16.36 -39.37 38.34
N ILE A 33 16.49 -40.51 39.01
CA ILE A 33 15.98 -41.86 38.69
C ILE A 33 17.00 -42.76 37.95
N ARG A 34 18.10 -43.08 38.65
CA ARG A 34 18.82 -44.36 38.55
C ARG A 34 19.52 -44.66 39.88
N GLN A 35 18.74 -45.11 40.86
CA GLN A 35 19.21 -45.87 42.02
C GLN A 35 18.05 -46.80 42.43
N TYR A 36 18.38 -48.00 42.92
CA TYR A 36 17.55 -49.21 43.12
C TYR A 36 17.40 -50.09 41.86
N GLY A 37 17.86 -51.34 41.82
CA GLY A 37 18.54 -52.15 42.81
C GLY A 37 19.09 -53.40 42.13
N ASP A 38 20.37 -53.67 42.37
CA ASP A 38 21.05 -54.91 42.02
C ASP A 38 20.85 -55.87 43.20
N GLN A 39 20.01 -56.89 43.03
CA GLN A 39 19.97 -58.04 43.92
C GLN A 39 19.97 -59.33 43.12
N ARG A 40 21.14 -59.97 43.13
CA ARG A 40 21.35 -61.40 42.92
C ARG A 40 20.35 -62.22 43.74
N VAL A 41 19.58 -63.07 43.07
CA VAL A 41 19.00 -64.27 43.66
C VAL A 41 19.37 -65.47 42.81
N ARG A 42 20.12 -66.38 43.43
CA ARG A 42 20.41 -67.75 42.97
C ARG A 42 19.10 -68.47 42.66
N ARG A 43 18.99 -69.14 41.51
CA ARG A 43 18.00 -70.19 41.30
C ARG A 43 18.69 -71.55 41.33
N GLU A 44 18.48 -72.23 42.44
CA GLU A 44 18.52 -73.68 42.55
C GLU A 44 17.41 -74.28 41.68
N GLY A 45 17.68 -75.49 41.17
CA GLY A 45 16.75 -76.24 40.36
C GLY A 45 15.58 -76.77 41.19
N ALA A 46 14.40 -76.73 40.60
CA ALA A 46 13.29 -77.60 40.94
C ALA A 46 12.50 -77.91 39.66
N SER A 47 12.52 -79.19 39.32
CA SER A 47 11.58 -79.87 38.42
C SER A 47 10.15 -79.65 38.89
N MET A 48 9.25 -79.16 38.04
CA MET A 48 7.79 -79.28 38.24
C MET A 48 7.02 -79.21 36.91
N ASP A 49 5.84 -79.82 36.95
CA ASP A 49 5.11 -80.50 35.88
C ASP A 49 4.71 -79.72 34.62
N LYS A 50 4.80 -80.47 33.51
CA LYS A 50 4.08 -80.21 32.27
C LYS A 50 2.65 -80.73 32.44
N ASP A 51 1.75 -79.92 32.97
CA ASP A 51 0.34 -79.97 32.60
C ASP A 51 -0.39 -78.78 33.23
N THR A 52 -1.30 -78.18 32.47
CA THR A 52 -2.22 -77.10 32.87
C THR A 52 -1.71 -75.66 32.72
N MET A 53 -1.56 -75.20 31.47
CA MET A 53 -1.79 -73.77 31.16
C MET A 53 -2.54 -73.65 29.83
N LYS A 54 -3.88 -73.62 29.94
CA LYS A 54 -4.78 -73.21 28.86
C LYS A 54 -4.47 -71.75 28.50
N GLN A 55 -4.09 -71.56 27.24
CA GLN A 55 -3.94 -70.27 26.58
C GLN A 55 -5.25 -69.48 26.66
N THR A 56 -5.25 -68.38 27.41
CA THR A 56 -6.09 -67.23 27.11
C THR A 56 -5.19 -66.16 26.51
N SER A 57 -5.12 -66.13 25.18
CA SER A 57 -4.50 -65.03 24.44
C SER A 57 -5.13 -63.71 24.91
N PRO A 58 -4.34 -62.66 25.20
CA PRO A 58 -4.89 -61.36 25.53
C PRO A 58 -5.81 -60.93 24.39
N LYS A 59 -7.09 -60.70 24.67
CA LYS A 59 -8.00 -60.04 23.74
C LYS A 59 -7.35 -58.70 23.38
N ALA A 60 -7.02 -58.53 22.10
CA ALA A 60 -6.58 -57.25 21.58
C ALA A 60 -7.57 -56.17 22.07
N PRO A 61 -7.09 -55.05 22.62
CA PRO A 61 -7.98 -53.97 23.00
C PRO A 61 -8.85 -53.63 21.78
N PRO A 62 -10.15 -53.36 21.97
CA PRO A 62 -11.02 -52.97 20.87
C PRO A 62 -10.34 -51.84 20.14
N ALA A 63 -10.21 -51.97 18.81
CA ALA A 63 -9.61 -50.96 17.95
C ALA A 63 -10.25 -49.63 18.34
N HIS A 64 -9.44 -48.80 19.01
CA HIS A 64 -9.88 -47.49 19.45
C HIS A 64 -10.25 -46.78 18.15
N GLN A 65 -11.55 -46.54 17.96
CA GLN A 65 -12.08 -45.80 16.82
C GLN A 65 -11.34 -44.47 16.83
N TYR A 66 -10.36 -44.34 15.94
CA TYR A 66 -9.53 -43.17 15.90
C TYR A 66 -10.43 -42.04 15.41
N CYS A 67 -10.36 -40.86 16.01
CA CYS A 67 -11.12 -39.68 15.59
C CYS A 67 -10.75 -39.16 14.17
N CYS A 68 -10.08 -39.98 13.35
CA CYS A 68 -9.61 -39.74 11.99
C CYS A 68 -9.90 -40.98 11.11
N ASP A 69 -11.09 -41.60 11.21
CA ASP A 69 -11.43 -42.76 10.38
C ASP A 69 -11.45 -42.43 8.87
N ASP A 70 -11.54 -41.14 8.51
CA ASP A 70 -11.25 -40.67 7.16
C ASP A 70 -9.75 -40.37 7.02
N ALA A 71 -8.99 -41.43 6.70
CA ALA A 71 -7.54 -41.37 6.42
C ALA A 71 -7.16 -40.36 5.32
N ASP A 72 -8.12 -39.91 4.52
CA ASP A 72 -7.92 -38.91 3.47
C ASP A 72 -7.99 -37.45 3.96
N GLN A 73 -8.43 -37.21 5.21
CA GLN A 73 -8.78 -35.86 5.70
C GLN A 73 -7.92 -35.31 6.86
N CYS A 74 -7.09 -36.12 7.52
CA CYS A 74 -6.30 -35.62 8.64
C CYS A 74 -4.98 -34.95 8.17
N CYS A 75 -4.79 -33.68 8.55
CA CYS A 75 -3.59 -32.83 8.35
C CYS A 75 -2.35 -33.34 9.12
N GLY A 76 -2.07 -34.64 9.05
CA GLY A 76 -0.98 -35.29 9.77
C GLY A 76 0.38 -34.82 9.27
N ARG A 77 1.34 -34.71 10.19
CA ARG A 77 2.76 -34.49 9.89
C ARG A 77 3.54 -35.75 10.19
N ASN A 78 4.54 -36.07 9.38
CA ASN A 78 5.40 -37.23 9.61
C ASN A 78 6.19 -37.03 10.93
N ASN A 79 5.95 -37.87 11.94
CA ASN A 79 6.75 -37.85 13.17
C ASN A 79 8.00 -38.74 13.01
N TYR A 80 9.19 -38.15 13.09
CA TYR A 80 10.47 -38.86 12.99
C TYR A 80 10.93 -39.36 14.36
N PHE A 81 11.22 -40.65 14.46
CA PHE A 81 11.79 -41.26 15.66
C PHE A 81 12.74 -42.41 15.29
N VAL A 82 13.65 -42.75 16.21
CA VAL A 82 14.68 -43.78 15.99
C VAL A 82 14.02 -45.14 15.74
N GLY A 83 14.45 -45.83 14.69
CA GLY A 83 13.91 -47.13 14.29
C GLY A 83 12.66 -47.05 13.42
N LYS A 84 12.12 -45.85 13.13
CA LYS A 84 11.02 -45.69 12.17
C LYS A 84 11.49 -46.03 10.76
N LYS A 85 10.79 -46.98 10.11
CA LYS A 85 11.00 -47.27 8.70
C LYS A 85 10.36 -46.17 7.85
N LEU A 86 11.17 -45.46 7.07
CA LEU A 86 10.69 -44.47 6.11
C LEU A 86 10.20 -45.18 4.84
N THR A 87 8.96 -44.88 4.44
CA THR A 87 8.34 -45.37 3.21
C THR A 87 8.12 -44.21 2.24
N SER A 88 7.86 -44.50 0.97
CA SER A 88 7.42 -43.49 -0.01
C SER A 88 6.24 -42.67 0.52
N ASP A 89 5.32 -43.30 1.23
CA ASP A 89 4.14 -42.63 1.80
C ASP A 89 4.51 -41.67 2.92
N SER A 90 5.57 -41.95 3.68
CA SER A 90 6.09 -41.03 4.70
C SER A 90 6.60 -39.73 4.06
N PHE A 91 7.27 -39.83 2.91
CA PHE A 91 7.76 -38.67 2.16
C PHE A 91 6.63 -37.92 1.43
N ARG A 92 5.68 -38.65 0.84
CA ARG A 92 4.48 -38.05 0.23
C ARG A 92 3.66 -37.26 1.26
N LEU A 93 3.50 -37.81 2.47
CA LEU A 93 2.83 -37.12 3.58
C LEU A 93 3.56 -35.82 3.96
N GLU A 94 4.89 -35.87 4.09
CA GLU A 94 5.70 -34.68 4.41
C GLU A 94 5.61 -33.60 3.32
N GLN A 95 5.72 -33.98 2.04
CA GLN A 95 5.57 -33.06 0.90
C GLN A 95 4.17 -32.43 0.89
N ARG A 96 3.13 -33.25 1.09
CA ARG A 96 1.74 -32.79 1.17
C ARG A 96 1.57 -31.79 2.31
N TYR A 97 2.10 -32.08 3.50
CA TYR A 97 2.04 -31.17 4.65
C TYR A 97 2.65 -29.80 4.33
N MET A 98 3.85 -29.76 3.75
CA MET A 98 4.51 -28.51 3.39
C MET A 98 3.76 -27.74 2.31
N ASN A 99 3.27 -28.43 1.28
CA ASN A 99 2.48 -27.83 0.21
C ASN A 99 1.17 -27.25 0.74
N GLU A 100 0.44 -27.97 1.58
CA GLU A 100 -0.80 -27.48 2.18
C GLU A 100 -0.57 -26.33 3.16
N ARG A 101 0.54 -26.32 3.91
CA ARG A 101 0.92 -25.17 4.76
C ARG A 101 1.19 -23.91 3.92
N ARG A 102 1.93 -24.05 2.81
CA ARG A 102 2.20 -22.96 1.86
C ARG A 102 0.91 -22.43 1.24
N ARG A 103 0.06 -23.33 0.74
CA ARG A 103 -1.25 -23.01 0.17
C ARG A 103 -2.16 -22.32 1.20
N LEU A 104 -2.17 -22.79 2.46
CA LEU A 104 -2.91 -22.16 3.55
C LEU A 104 -2.44 -20.72 3.78
N LEU A 105 -1.13 -20.47 3.84
CA LEU A 105 -0.60 -19.12 4.01
C LEU A 105 -0.97 -18.21 2.82
N ASN A 106 -0.83 -18.72 1.59
CA ASN A 106 -1.23 -17.99 0.39
C ASN A 106 -2.72 -17.63 0.44
N ARG A 107 -3.60 -18.57 0.82
CA ARG A 107 -5.04 -18.32 0.98
C ARG A 107 -5.35 -17.36 2.12
N ALA A 108 -4.69 -17.47 3.27
CA ALA A 108 -5.03 -16.71 4.47
C ALA A 108 -4.49 -15.28 4.42
N VAL A 109 -3.30 -15.08 3.86
CA VAL A 109 -2.58 -13.80 3.90
C VAL A 109 -2.66 -13.09 2.55
N THR A 110 -2.28 -13.79 1.49
CA THR A 110 -1.99 -13.20 0.18
C THR A 110 -3.23 -13.07 -0.70
N GLY A 111 -4.14 -14.05 -0.64
CA GLY A 111 -5.32 -14.16 -1.48
C GLY A 111 -5.06 -14.91 -2.79
N TRP A 112 -5.82 -14.55 -3.82
CA TRP A 112 -5.71 -15.09 -5.17
C TRP A 112 -5.71 -13.95 -6.20
N GLY A 113 -5.13 -14.17 -7.37
CA GLY A 113 -4.94 -13.12 -8.38
C GLY A 113 -3.60 -13.25 -9.11
N VAL A 114 -3.36 -12.34 -10.06
CA VAL A 114 -2.02 -12.20 -10.67
C VAL A 114 -1.16 -11.42 -9.67
N VAL A 115 -0.02 -11.99 -9.26
CA VAL A 115 0.96 -11.33 -8.38
C VAL A 115 1.77 -10.32 -9.21
N TYR A 116 2.36 -10.80 -10.31
CA TYR A 116 3.07 -9.98 -11.28
C TYR A 116 3.17 -10.71 -12.63
N GLY A 117 3.43 -9.94 -13.71
CA GLY A 117 3.75 -10.50 -15.02
C GLY A 117 2.53 -10.96 -15.83
N PHE A 118 2.72 -12.01 -16.62
CA PHE A 118 1.83 -12.47 -17.68
C PHE A 118 1.44 -11.39 -18.70
N PRO A 119 2.38 -10.57 -19.24
CA PRO A 119 2.04 -9.67 -20.32
C PRO A 119 1.61 -10.50 -21.54
N ILE A 120 0.48 -10.12 -22.16
CA ILE A 120 -0.08 -10.82 -23.32
C ILE A 120 0.05 -9.92 -24.54
N GLN A 121 0.61 -10.46 -25.62
CA GLN A 121 0.76 -9.78 -26.89
C GLN A 121 0.33 -10.71 -28.03
N THR A 122 -0.36 -10.17 -29.02
CA THR A 122 -0.60 -10.88 -30.29
C THR A 122 0.68 -10.85 -31.12
N VAL A 123 1.14 -12.00 -31.59
CA VAL A 123 2.26 -12.09 -32.54
C VAL A 123 1.74 -11.67 -33.93
N GLY A 124 2.41 -10.70 -34.59
CA GLY A 124 2.06 -10.28 -35.95
C GLY A 124 1.59 -8.83 -36.16
N LYS A 125 1.76 -7.92 -35.18
CA LYS A 125 1.58 -6.47 -35.43
C LYS A 125 2.77 -5.80 -36.14
N ASP A 126 3.92 -6.45 -36.18
CA ASP A 126 5.08 -5.97 -36.94
C ASP A 126 4.98 -6.42 -38.39
N VAL A 127 5.21 -5.49 -39.32
CA VAL A 127 5.00 -5.56 -40.78
C VAL A 127 5.78 -6.70 -41.48
N CYS A 128 6.53 -7.54 -40.74
CA CYS A 128 7.39 -8.59 -41.27
C CYS A 128 7.11 -10.00 -40.70
N ALA A 129 6.04 -10.21 -39.92
CA ALA A 129 5.70 -11.55 -39.44
C ALA A 129 5.20 -12.45 -40.59
N SER A 130 5.68 -13.70 -40.64
CA SER A 130 5.21 -14.69 -41.61
C SER A 130 3.73 -15.03 -41.40
N GLU A 131 2.99 -15.38 -42.46
CA GLU A 131 1.57 -15.80 -42.38
C GLU A 131 1.29 -16.90 -41.36
N VAL A 132 2.32 -17.68 -41.01
CA VAL A 132 2.24 -18.81 -40.06
C VAL A 132 2.14 -18.36 -38.60
N GLU A 133 2.55 -17.13 -38.27
CA GLU A 133 2.53 -16.62 -36.88
C GLU A 133 1.34 -15.71 -36.55
N LEU A 134 0.53 -15.39 -37.57
CA LEU A 134 -0.67 -14.57 -37.42
C LEU A 134 -1.71 -15.32 -36.57
N GLY A 135 -2.04 -14.76 -35.40
CA GLY A 135 -3.04 -15.33 -34.48
C GLY A 135 -2.46 -16.13 -33.31
N HIS A 136 -1.13 -16.14 -33.14
CA HIS A 136 -0.50 -16.66 -31.91
C HIS A 136 -0.51 -15.61 -30.79
N LEU A 137 -0.61 -16.08 -29.54
CA LEU A 137 -0.44 -15.27 -28.34
C LEU A 137 0.93 -15.49 -27.72
N LYS A 138 1.70 -14.43 -27.53
CA LYS A 138 2.89 -14.44 -26.69
C LYS A 138 2.50 -14.04 -25.28
N ILE A 139 2.69 -14.97 -24.34
CA ILE A 139 2.48 -14.72 -22.91
C ILE A 139 3.86 -14.64 -22.25
N GLY A 140 4.13 -13.56 -21.53
CA GLY A 140 5.38 -13.38 -20.81
C GLY A 140 5.45 -14.16 -19.50
N GLU A 141 6.55 -13.99 -18.80
CA GLU A 141 6.78 -14.58 -17.48
C GLU A 141 5.84 -13.98 -16.44
N GLY A 142 5.48 -14.74 -15.41
CA GLY A 142 4.56 -14.27 -14.38
C GLY A 142 4.34 -15.24 -13.23
N LEU A 143 3.77 -14.71 -12.16
CA LEU A 143 3.34 -15.46 -10.99
C LEU A 143 1.89 -15.07 -10.65
N GLY A 144 1.05 -16.09 -10.46
CA GLY A 144 -0.31 -15.94 -9.97
C GLY A 144 -0.58 -16.88 -8.81
N LEU A 145 -1.65 -16.61 -8.06
CA LEU A 145 -2.20 -17.51 -7.05
C LEU A 145 -3.65 -17.80 -7.41
N ASP A 146 -4.05 -19.07 -7.40
CA ASP A 146 -5.46 -19.42 -7.55
C ASP A 146 -6.21 -19.37 -6.21
N LYS A 147 -7.52 -19.64 -6.26
CA LYS A 147 -8.40 -19.63 -5.08
C LYS A 147 -8.00 -20.63 -3.99
N PHE A 148 -7.20 -21.64 -4.32
CA PHE A 148 -6.68 -22.64 -3.38
C PHE A 148 -5.27 -22.29 -2.86
N GLY A 149 -4.70 -21.15 -3.27
CA GLY A 149 -3.36 -20.72 -2.87
C GLY A 149 -2.24 -21.49 -3.57
N ARG A 150 -2.55 -22.19 -4.69
CA ARG A 150 -1.52 -22.81 -5.53
C ARG A 150 -0.87 -21.75 -6.40
N GLU A 151 0.44 -21.91 -6.58
CA GLU A 151 1.25 -20.99 -7.36
C GLU A 151 1.17 -21.35 -8.84
N LEU A 152 0.71 -20.38 -9.65
CA LEU A 152 0.73 -20.44 -11.11
C LEU A 152 1.99 -19.72 -11.56
N PHE A 153 3.10 -20.44 -11.66
CA PHE A 153 4.39 -19.85 -11.99
C PHE A 153 4.79 -20.18 -13.44
N GLN A 154 5.08 -19.14 -14.23
CA GLN A 154 5.65 -19.27 -15.56
C GLN A 154 6.99 -18.55 -15.62
N SER A 155 8.07 -19.31 -15.72
CA SER A 155 9.43 -18.79 -15.71
C SER A 155 9.98 -18.40 -17.09
N LYS A 156 9.27 -18.69 -18.18
CA LYS A 156 9.69 -18.36 -19.55
C LYS A 156 8.49 -17.88 -20.35
N SER A 157 8.71 -16.92 -21.24
CA SER A 157 7.67 -16.54 -22.20
C SER A 157 7.31 -17.72 -23.10
N THR A 158 6.02 -17.92 -23.34
CA THR A 158 5.48 -18.98 -24.19
C THR A 158 4.63 -18.39 -25.31
N THR A 159 4.70 -19.01 -26.49
CA THR A 159 3.85 -18.68 -27.64
C THR A 159 2.78 -19.75 -27.77
N LEU A 160 1.52 -19.34 -27.66
CA LEU A 160 0.36 -20.21 -27.73
C LEU A 160 -0.34 -20.02 -29.08
N ALA A 161 -0.37 -21.09 -29.86
CA ALA A 161 -1.34 -21.26 -30.92
C ALA A 161 -2.71 -21.65 -30.32
N LEU A 162 -3.79 -21.42 -31.07
CA LEU A 162 -5.14 -21.80 -30.63
C LEU A 162 -5.21 -23.30 -30.31
N ASP A 163 -4.52 -24.14 -31.09
CA ASP A 163 -4.44 -25.61 -30.89
C ASP A 163 -3.78 -26.04 -29.58
N ASN A 164 -3.01 -25.16 -28.95
CA ASN A 164 -2.37 -25.41 -27.66
C ASN A 164 -3.27 -25.00 -26.47
N LEU A 165 -4.45 -24.44 -26.73
CA LEU A 165 -5.38 -23.99 -25.70
C LEU A 165 -6.45 -25.05 -25.42
N LEU A 166 -6.72 -25.30 -24.14
CA LEU A 166 -7.84 -26.12 -23.72
C LEU A 166 -9.15 -25.35 -23.93
N VAL A 167 -10.20 -26.00 -24.44
CA VAL A 167 -11.51 -25.36 -24.59
C VAL A 167 -12.45 -25.89 -23.52
N LEU A 168 -12.99 -24.97 -22.72
CA LEU A 168 -13.88 -25.29 -21.60
C LEU A 168 -15.31 -24.82 -21.88
N ASP A 169 -16.27 -25.65 -21.49
CA ASP A 169 -17.70 -25.33 -21.45
C ASP A 169 -18.25 -25.66 -20.07
N GLY A 170 -18.78 -24.65 -19.36
CA GLY A 170 -19.21 -24.80 -17.97
C GLY A 170 -18.12 -25.34 -17.03
N GLY A 171 -16.84 -25.07 -17.31
CA GLY A 171 -15.69 -25.59 -16.55
C GLY A 171 -15.29 -27.04 -16.86
N LYS A 172 -15.99 -27.70 -17.78
CA LYS A 172 -15.64 -29.05 -18.26
C LYS A 172 -14.84 -28.95 -19.54
N LEU A 173 -13.84 -29.83 -19.67
CA LEU A 173 -13.04 -29.94 -20.89
C LEU A 173 -13.88 -30.49 -22.04
N VAL A 174 -13.96 -29.75 -23.14
CA VAL A 174 -14.64 -30.20 -24.35
C VAL A 174 -13.69 -31.08 -25.17
N ARG A 175 -13.83 -32.40 -25.03
CA ARG A 175 -13.16 -33.38 -25.87
C ARG A 175 -13.97 -33.53 -27.16
N ALA A 176 -13.39 -33.22 -28.31
CA ALA A 176 -13.96 -33.63 -29.59
C ALA A 176 -13.43 -35.02 -29.96
N ASP A 177 -14.21 -35.74 -30.77
CA ASP A 177 -13.80 -36.95 -31.46
C ASP A 177 -12.78 -36.57 -32.55
N GLY A 178 -11.57 -36.18 -32.13
CA GLY A 178 -10.51 -35.66 -32.99
C GLY A 178 -9.80 -34.42 -32.43
N ASN A 179 -8.62 -34.15 -32.98
CA ASN A 179 -7.80 -32.98 -32.66
C ASN A 179 -8.26 -31.70 -33.37
N ASP A 180 -9.44 -31.68 -34.01
CA ASP A 180 -9.92 -30.48 -34.70
C ASP A 180 -10.54 -29.49 -33.71
N LEU A 181 -9.74 -28.47 -33.36
CA LEU A 181 -10.15 -27.37 -32.51
C LEU A 181 -11.26 -26.52 -33.15
N ASN A 182 -11.26 -26.37 -34.49
CA ASN A 182 -12.28 -25.58 -35.17
C ASN A 182 -13.67 -26.15 -34.91
N ALA A 183 -13.81 -27.48 -34.97
CA ALA A 183 -15.06 -28.16 -34.65
C ALA A 183 -15.51 -27.92 -33.20
N ARG A 184 -14.57 -27.85 -32.23
CA ARG A 184 -14.87 -27.55 -30.82
C ARG A 184 -15.41 -26.13 -30.66
N ILE A 185 -14.75 -25.16 -31.29
CA ILE A 185 -15.14 -23.74 -31.22
C ILE A 185 -16.47 -23.51 -31.93
N LEU A 186 -16.66 -24.08 -33.13
CA LEU A 186 -17.92 -24.03 -33.89
C LEU A 186 -19.12 -24.56 -33.08
N LYS A 187 -18.92 -25.64 -32.33
CA LYS A 187 -19.98 -26.22 -31.47
C LYS A 187 -20.38 -25.29 -30.33
N LEU A 188 -19.44 -24.50 -29.81
CA LEU A 188 -19.66 -23.64 -28.64
C LEU A 188 -20.08 -22.21 -28.99
N ALA A 189 -19.73 -21.71 -30.17
CA ALA A 189 -20.04 -20.34 -30.58
C ALA A 189 -20.34 -20.28 -32.08
N PRO A 190 -21.62 -20.42 -32.48
CA PRO A 190 -22.00 -20.27 -33.88
C PRO A 190 -21.86 -18.81 -34.37
N SER A 191 -21.78 -17.82 -33.46
CA SER A 191 -21.59 -16.41 -33.79
C SER A 191 -20.13 -15.98 -33.67
N VAL A 192 -19.66 -15.23 -34.68
CA VAL A 192 -18.30 -14.66 -34.73
C VAL A 192 -18.05 -13.62 -33.61
N ASP A 193 -19.11 -13.05 -33.03
CA ASP A 193 -19.01 -12.00 -32.01
C ASP A 193 -18.89 -12.50 -30.56
N ALA A 194 -18.63 -13.80 -30.34
CA ALA A 194 -18.50 -14.33 -28.99
C ALA A 194 -17.19 -13.86 -28.30
N CYS A 195 -17.30 -13.46 -27.03
CA CYS A 195 -16.14 -13.18 -26.18
C CYS A 195 -15.62 -14.43 -25.49
N TRP A 196 -14.30 -14.52 -25.39
CA TRP A 196 -13.59 -15.65 -24.80
C TRP A 196 -12.67 -15.19 -23.67
N LEU A 197 -12.77 -15.85 -22.51
CA LEU A 197 -11.87 -15.63 -21.40
C LEU A 197 -10.69 -16.60 -21.48
N LEU A 198 -9.49 -16.06 -21.70
CA LEU A 198 -8.24 -16.77 -21.54
C LEU A 198 -7.92 -16.91 -20.04
N SER A 199 -7.71 -18.13 -19.58
CA SER A 199 -7.37 -18.43 -18.19
C SER A 199 -6.11 -19.28 -18.08
N ILE A 200 -5.34 -19.07 -17.02
CA ILE A 200 -4.19 -19.89 -16.65
C ILE A 200 -4.56 -20.79 -15.46
N HIS A 201 -4.16 -22.05 -15.52
CA HIS A 201 -4.55 -23.10 -14.57
C HIS A 201 -3.33 -23.79 -13.99
N TYR A 202 -3.39 -24.12 -12.69
CA TYR A 202 -2.38 -24.94 -12.05
C TYR A 202 -2.40 -26.35 -12.65
N ALA A 203 -1.23 -26.88 -12.96
CA ALA A 203 -1.07 -28.22 -13.51
C ALA A 203 0.12 -28.95 -12.88
N GLU A 204 0.00 -30.27 -12.84
CA GLU A 204 1.04 -31.21 -12.45
C GLU A 204 1.35 -32.09 -13.66
N GLN A 205 2.59 -32.00 -14.16
CA GLN A 205 3.08 -32.85 -15.23
C GLN A 205 3.97 -33.95 -14.66
N ARG A 206 3.63 -35.20 -14.97
CA ARG A 206 4.39 -36.37 -14.56
C ARG A 206 5.49 -36.64 -15.59
N LEU A 207 6.73 -36.76 -15.14
CA LEU A 207 7.90 -36.91 -16.01
C LEU A 207 8.70 -38.14 -15.62
N GLY A 208 9.24 -38.83 -16.64
CA GLY A 208 10.05 -40.02 -16.47
C GLY A 208 9.23 -41.21 -15.96
N PRO A 209 8.40 -41.86 -16.82
CA PRO A 209 7.67 -43.04 -16.41
C PRO A 209 8.64 -44.17 -16.04
N VAL A 210 8.37 -44.84 -14.93
CA VAL A 210 9.15 -45.97 -14.41
C VAL A 210 8.21 -47.14 -14.21
N THR A 211 8.46 -48.23 -14.94
CA THR A 211 7.71 -49.48 -14.74
C THR A 211 8.28 -50.21 -13.54
N LEU A 212 7.49 -50.33 -12.48
CA LEU A 212 7.79 -51.15 -11.32
C LEU A 212 7.12 -52.51 -11.44
N ARG A 213 7.86 -53.56 -11.14
CA ARG A 213 7.31 -54.91 -10.93
C ARG A 213 7.20 -55.15 -9.44
N ASP A 214 5.97 -55.19 -8.94
CA ASP A 214 5.71 -55.47 -7.54
C ASP A 214 5.90 -56.97 -7.23
N SER A 215 5.98 -57.33 -5.95
CA SER A 215 6.09 -58.72 -5.49
C SER A 215 4.95 -59.64 -5.95
N CYS A 216 3.80 -59.07 -6.35
CA CYS A 216 2.69 -59.78 -6.98
C CYS A 216 2.86 -60.00 -8.50
N SER A 217 4.00 -59.63 -9.08
CA SER A 217 4.29 -59.63 -10.52
C SER A 217 3.39 -58.71 -11.36
N CYS A 218 2.61 -57.84 -10.73
CA CYS A 218 1.89 -56.79 -11.45
C CYS A 218 2.88 -55.70 -11.87
N GLU A 219 2.85 -55.34 -13.15
CA GLU A 219 3.52 -54.15 -13.66
C GLU A 219 2.67 -52.92 -13.37
N ARG A 220 3.24 -51.92 -12.72
CA ARG A 220 2.65 -50.60 -12.58
C ARG A 220 3.60 -49.53 -13.07
N THR A 221 3.06 -48.48 -13.69
CA THR A 221 3.84 -47.32 -14.10
C THR A 221 3.76 -46.26 -13.02
N GLU A 222 4.90 -45.99 -12.39
CA GLU A 222 5.12 -44.83 -11.54
C GLU A 222 5.83 -43.73 -12.34
N TRP A 223 6.06 -42.58 -11.72
CA TRP A 223 6.74 -41.45 -12.36
C TRP A 223 7.86 -40.97 -11.45
N ASP A 224 9.03 -40.71 -12.04
CA ASP A 224 10.23 -40.28 -11.34
C ASP A 224 10.04 -38.94 -10.64
N ARG A 225 9.34 -37.99 -11.29
CA ARG A 225 9.07 -36.66 -10.74
C ARG A 225 7.77 -36.05 -11.23
N ILE A 226 7.26 -35.11 -10.44
CA ILE A 226 6.11 -34.25 -10.77
C ILE A 226 6.63 -32.82 -10.93
N CYS A 227 6.32 -32.19 -12.06
CA CYS A 227 6.61 -30.79 -12.33
C CYS A 227 5.35 -29.95 -12.12
N GLU A 228 5.39 -28.99 -11.18
CA GLU A 228 4.34 -27.96 -11.09
C GLU A 228 4.50 -27.02 -12.29
N THR A 229 3.43 -26.88 -13.07
CA THR A 229 3.41 -26.11 -14.32
C THR A 229 2.05 -25.44 -14.49
N VAL A 230 1.84 -24.82 -15.64
CA VAL A 230 0.60 -24.14 -16.00
C VAL A 230 0.07 -24.65 -17.33
N VAL A 231 -1.25 -24.67 -17.45
CA VAL A 231 -1.94 -24.86 -18.74
C VAL A 231 -2.90 -23.71 -18.98
N TYR A 232 -3.20 -23.48 -20.26
CA TYR A 232 -4.04 -22.36 -20.69
C TYR A 232 -5.34 -22.87 -21.25
N SER A 233 -6.43 -22.15 -20.95
CA SER A 233 -7.74 -22.48 -21.47
C SER A 233 -8.49 -21.27 -22.00
N LEU A 234 -9.43 -21.54 -22.90
CA LEU A 234 -10.44 -20.62 -23.39
C LEU A 234 -11.81 -21.10 -22.92
N ARG A 235 -12.58 -20.17 -22.36
CA ARG A 235 -13.99 -20.39 -22.03
C ARG A 235 -14.82 -19.27 -22.63
N ARG A 236 -15.92 -19.62 -23.28
CA ARG A 236 -16.89 -18.63 -23.74
C ARG A 236 -17.52 -17.93 -22.54
N VAL A 237 -17.63 -16.61 -22.59
CA VAL A 237 -18.28 -15.78 -21.57
C VAL A 237 -19.15 -14.74 -22.25
N ALA A 238 -20.14 -14.19 -21.53
CA ALA A 238 -20.80 -12.97 -21.99
C ALA A 238 -19.75 -11.86 -22.07
N CYS A 239 -19.83 -10.98 -23.07
CA CYS A 239 -18.83 -9.91 -23.24
C CYS A 239 -18.84 -8.95 -22.04
N GLU A 240 -19.99 -8.77 -21.40
CA GLU A 240 -20.20 -7.98 -20.19
C GLU A 240 -19.58 -8.66 -18.97
N GLU A 241 -19.51 -10.00 -18.94
CA GLU A 241 -18.85 -10.78 -17.90
C GLU A 241 -17.32 -10.85 -18.09
N CYS A 242 -16.84 -10.44 -19.26
CA CYS A 242 -15.45 -10.53 -19.66
C CYS A 242 -14.66 -9.40 -18.99
N CYS A 243 -13.78 -9.78 -18.06
CA CYS A 243 -13.04 -8.84 -17.21
C CYS A 243 -13.97 -7.80 -16.54
N VAL A 244 -15.14 -8.21 -16.00
CA VAL A 244 -15.93 -7.33 -15.11
C VAL A 244 -14.94 -6.78 -14.08
N HIS A 245 -14.67 -5.48 -14.15
CA HIS A 245 -14.15 -4.76 -13.00
C HIS A 245 -15.19 -5.06 -11.92
N GLN A 246 -14.88 -6.00 -11.02
CA GLN A 246 -15.66 -6.09 -9.80
C GLN A 246 -15.51 -4.70 -9.20
N GLU A 247 -16.57 -3.90 -9.33
CA GLU A 247 -16.68 -2.66 -8.58
C GLU A 247 -16.31 -3.05 -7.17
N CYS A 248 -15.27 -2.41 -6.64
CA CYS A 248 -14.91 -2.63 -5.26
C CYS A 248 -16.19 -2.31 -4.49
N ALA A 249 -16.87 -3.31 -3.90
CA ALA A 249 -18.28 -3.24 -3.53
C ALA A 249 -18.51 -2.44 -2.22
N LEU A 250 -17.90 -1.27 -2.15
CA LEU A 250 -17.39 -0.68 -0.94
C LEU A 250 -17.35 0.81 -1.06
N ASP A 251 -17.66 1.47 0.02
CA ASP A 251 -17.62 2.92 0.10
C ASP A 251 -16.89 3.20 1.40
N CYS A 252 -15.54 3.20 1.37
CA CYS A 252 -14.79 3.57 2.55
C CYS A 252 -14.71 5.09 2.58
N GLY A 253 -15.05 5.72 3.70
CA GLY A 253 -14.93 7.18 3.86
C GLY A 253 -13.53 7.73 3.58
N CYS A 254 -12.52 6.85 3.49
CA CYS A 254 -11.15 7.18 3.07
C CYS A 254 -11.04 7.57 1.58
N SER A 255 -11.98 7.16 0.72
CA SER A 255 -12.04 7.59 -0.68
C SER A 255 -12.79 8.90 -0.88
N THR A 256 -13.23 9.58 0.18
CA THR A 256 -13.96 10.85 0.00
C THR A 256 -13.11 11.99 -0.53
N ASN A 257 -11.77 11.90 -0.71
CA ASN A 257 -11.04 12.99 -1.39
C ASN A 257 -9.63 12.74 -2.00
N TRP A 258 -9.05 11.52 -2.04
CA TRP A 258 -7.65 11.36 -2.53
C TRP A 258 -7.38 10.14 -3.42
N PRO A 259 -6.81 10.32 -4.64
CA PRO A 259 -6.51 9.22 -5.56
C PRO A 259 -5.09 8.67 -5.37
N CYS A 260 -4.97 7.36 -5.09
CA CYS A 260 -3.69 6.64 -4.96
C CYS A 260 -3.16 6.01 -6.27
N CYS A 261 -3.62 6.47 -7.45
CA CYS A 261 -3.09 5.98 -8.74
C CYS A 261 -2.93 7.16 -9.71
N ASN A 262 -1.72 7.31 -10.24
CA ASN A 262 -1.18 8.40 -11.09
C ASN A 262 -1.88 8.66 -12.45
N ASP A 263 -3.17 8.35 -12.61
CA ASP A 263 -3.86 8.54 -13.90
C ASP A 263 -4.97 9.62 -13.85
N ARG A 264 -4.99 10.51 -12.85
CA ARG A 264 -6.05 11.56 -12.75
C ARG A 264 -5.64 12.97 -12.32
N ASP A 265 -4.37 13.35 -12.49
CA ASP A 265 -3.94 14.72 -12.16
C ASP A 265 -4.08 15.71 -13.32
N ALA A 266 -4.80 15.37 -14.39
CA ALA A 266 -5.21 16.38 -15.35
C ALA A 266 -6.43 17.10 -14.76
N PRO A 267 -6.31 18.38 -14.31
CA PRO A 267 -7.48 19.17 -13.94
C PRO A 267 -8.51 19.10 -15.06
N SER A 268 -9.81 19.13 -14.71
CA SER A 268 -10.85 19.11 -15.72
C SER A 268 -10.61 20.23 -16.73
N LYS A 269 -10.94 19.97 -18.00
CA LYS A 269 -10.81 21.01 -19.04
C LYS A 269 -11.58 22.28 -18.66
N GLU A 270 -12.67 22.14 -17.90
CA GLU A 270 -13.45 23.25 -17.36
C GLU A 270 -12.65 24.05 -16.31
N PHE A 271 -11.99 23.38 -15.36
CA PHE A 271 -11.12 24.05 -14.37
C PHE A 271 -9.98 24.80 -15.03
N VAL A 272 -9.30 24.18 -16.00
CA VAL A 272 -8.21 24.83 -16.75
C VAL A 272 -8.71 26.08 -17.45
N ALA A 273 -9.85 26.00 -18.14
CA ALA A 273 -10.44 27.16 -18.82
C ALA A 273 -10.83 28.29 -17.86
N LYS A 274 -11.45 27.97 -16.71
CA LYS A 274 -11.83 28.96 -15.68
C LYS A 274 -10.60 29.62 -15.04
N ARG A 275 -9.55 28.85 -14.74
CA ARG A 275 -8.28 29.37 -14.22
C ARG A 275 -7.62 30.32 -15.22
N ASP A 276 -7.51 29.90 -16.48
CA ASP A 276 -6.87 30.71 -17.53
C ASP A 276 -7.66 32.01 -17.77
N ALA A 277 -8.98 31.99 -17.63
CA ALA A 277 -9.83 33.20 -17.67
C ALA A 277 -9.57 34.14 -16.49
N LEU A 278 -9.41 33.63 -15.26
CA LEU A 278 -9.04 34.43 -14.09
C LEU A 278 -7.64 35.05 -14.23
N ASP A 279 -6.68 34.31 -14.77
CA ASP A 279 -5.34 34.82 -15.05
C ASP A 279 -5.36 35.96 -16.09
N ALA A 280 -6.19 35.83 -17.13
CA ALA A 280 -6.38 36.87 -18.14
C ALA A 280 -7.02 38.13 -17.53
N ASP A 281 -8.04 37.98 -16.67
CA ASP A 281 -8.70 39.09 -15.98
C ASP A 281 -7.73 39.83 -15.04
N ARG A 282 -6.95 39.09 -14.26
CA ARG A 282 -5.89 39.66 -13.40
C ARG A 282 -4.90 40.51 -14.20
N ASN A 283 -4.43 39.99 -15.34
CA ASN A 283 -3.46 40.70 -16.17
C ASN A 283 -4.06 41.96 -16.79
N ARG A 284 -5.32 41.92 -17.21
CA ARG A 284 -6.05 43.09 -17.72
C ARG A 284 -6.21 44.16 -16.66
N LEU A 285 -6.61 43.80 -15.45
CA LEU A 285 -6.78 44.73 -14.33
C LEU A 285 -5.45 45.36 -13.91
N LYS A 286 -4.36 44.57 -13.81
CA LYS A 286 -3.01 45.09 -13.57
C LYS A 286 -2.60 46.13 -14.61
N GLN A 287 -2.94 45.90 -15.88
CA GLN A 287 -2.61 46.84 -16.96
C GLN A 287 -3.43 48.15 -16.91
N GLN A 288 -4.66 48.10 -16.38
CA GLN A 288 -5.52 49.28 -16.22
C GLN A 288 -5.12 50.15 -15.03
N VAL A 289 -4.70 49.50 -13.94
CA VAL A 289 -4.30 50.18 -12.71
C VAL A 289 -2.94 50.87 -12.83
N GLY A 290 -2.06 50.36 -13.70
CA GLY A 290 -0.69 50.90 -13.83
C GLY A 290 0.16 50.58 -12.61
N ASP A 291 1.08 51.48 -12.23
CA ASP A 291 1.99 51.28 -11.09
C ASP A 291 1.42 51.78 -9.75
N ASP A 292 0.11 52.01 -9.64
CA ASP A 292 -0.52 52.35 -8.37
C ASP A 292 -0.57 51.10 -7.47
N GLY A 293 0.40 51.01 -6.55
CA GLY A 293 0.58 49.87 -5.66
C GLY A 293 -0.65 49.55 -4.80
N GLY A 294 -1.45 50.55 -4.42
CA GLY A 294 -2.64 50.34 -3.57
C GLY A 294 -3.76 49.64 -4.33
N GLU A 295 -4.01 50.05 -5.57
CA GLU A 295 -4.99 49.41 -6.44
C GLU A 295 -4.49 48.05 -6.95
N LEU A 296 -3.18 47.88 -7.15
CA LEU A 296 -2.61 46.58 -7.53
C LEU A 296 -2.84 45.51 -6.46
N GLN A 297 -2.72 45.90 -5.19
CA GLN A 297 -2.93 45.01 -4.05
C GLN A 297 -4.40 44.56 -3.95
N LYS A 298 -5.35 45.44 -4.28
CA LYS A 298 -6.78 45.08 -4.37
C LYS A 298 -7.03 44.06 -5.49
N VAL A 299 -6.40 44.25 -6.65
CA VAL A 299 -6.50 43.30 -7.78
C VAL A 299 -5.94 41.93 -7.42
N GLU A 300 -4.80 41.86 -6.72
CA GLU A 300 -4.25 40.57 -6.26
C GLU A 300 -5.15 39.89 -5.23
N PHE A 301 -5.67 40.65 -4.25
CA PHE A 301 -6.58 40.11 -3.24
C PHE A 301 -7.86 39.54 -3.86
N GLU A 302 -8.46 40.23 -4.84
CA GLU A 302 -9.65 39.74 -5.51
C GLU A 302 -9.39 38.49 -6.37
N TYR A 303 -8.23 38.43 -7.04
CA TYR A 303 -7.79 37.23 -7.77
C TYR A 303 -7.63 36.02 -6.85
N ASP A 304 -6.93 36.19 -5.72
CA ASP A 304 -6.70 35.11 -4.76
C ASP A 304 -8.03 34.59 -4.18
N ARG A 305 -8.97 35.49 -3.88
CA ARG A 305 -10.32 35.12 -3.43
C ARG A 305 -11.05 34.26 -4.47
N ARG A 306 -11.09 34.70 -5.74
CA ARG A 306 -11.77 33.96 -6.82
C ARG A 306 -11.09 32.63 -7.17
N MET A 307 -9.76 32.59 -7.11
CA MET A 307 -9.00 31.35 -7.30
C MET A 307 -9.30 30.33 -6.20
N LYS A 308 -9.42 30.78 -4.94
CA LYS A 308 -9.83 29.94 -3.83
C LYS A 308 -11.24 29.36 -4.04
N GLU A 309 -12.20 30.21 -4.42
CA GLU A 309 -13.57 29.78 -4.74
C GLU A 309 -13.61 28.75 -5.88
N LEU A 310 -12.81 28.94 -6.94
CA LEU A 310 -12.72 28.01 -8.07
C LEU A 310 -12.16 26.64 -7.67
N VAL A 311 -11.11 26.62 -6.83
CA VAL A 311 -10.54 25.38 -6.29
C VAL A 311 -11.54 24.66 -5.39
N GLU A 312 -12.26 25.40 -4.53
CA GLU A 312 -13.31 24.84 -3.68
C GLU A 312 -14.49 24.27 -4.50
N GLU A 313 -14.89 24.94 -5.59
CA GLU A 313 -15.92 24.44 -6.51
C GLU A 313 -15.49 23.12 -7.17
N GLU A 314 -14.25 23.04 -7.65
CA GLU A 314 -13.72 21.85 -8.31
C GLU A 314 -13.58 20.67 -7.34
N LEU A 315 -13.11 20.92 -6.12
CA LEU A 315 -13.08 19.93 -5.05
C LEU A 315 -14.49 19.43 -4.73
N ARG A 316 -15.49 20.33 -4.70
CA ARG A 316 -16.90 19.96 -4.46
C ARG A 316 -17.50 19.15 -5.61
N LYS A 317 -17.13 19.43 -6.87
CA LYS A 317 -17.55 18.65 -8.05
C LYS A 317 -16.87 17.28 -8.06
N ALA A 318 -15.55 17.23 -7.80
CA ALA A 318 -14.78 16.00 -7.72
C ALA A 318 -15.30 15.05 -6.64
N GLY A 319 -15.77 15.60 -5.51
CA GLY A 319 -16.39 14.83 -4.42
C GLY A 319 -17.75 14.20 -4.75
N ASN A 320 -18.44 14.64 -5.81
CA ASN A 320 -19.81 14.19 -6.10
C ASN A 320 -19.94 13.19 -7.26
N GLU A 321 -18.95 13.04 -8.15
CA GLU A 321 -19.14 12.29 -9.41
C GLU A 321 -18.38 10.97 -9.54
N HIS A 322 -17.60 10.54 -8.55
CA HIS A 322 -16.87 9.27 -8.66
C HIS A 322 -16.92 8.44 -7.38
N THR A 323 -17.99 7.65 -7.24
CA THR A 323 -18.02 6.45 -6.39
C THR A 323 -17.12 5.36 -6.99
N ARG A 324 -15.81 5.61 -7.01
CA ARG A 324 -14.85 4.52 -7.13
C ARG A 324 -14.81 3.83 -5.79
N GLY A 325 -15.41 2.65 -5.75
CA GLY A 325 -15.63 1.96 -4.51
C GLY A 325 -14.35 1.74 -3.70
N GLY A 326 -14.46 2.05 -2.41
CA GLY A 326 -13.48 1.87 -1.35
C GLY A 326 -13.20 0.40 -1.01
N CYS A 327 -12.72 0.09 0.21
CA CYS A 327 -12.31 -1.27 0.62
C CYS A 327 -13.28 -1.96 1.60
N ARG A 328 -13.39 -3.31 1.51
CA ARG A 328 -13.98 -4.31 2.44
C ARG A 328 -13.82 -3.83 3.87
N CYS A 329 -14.84 -3.52 4.67
CA CYS A 329 -14.60 -3.70 6.10
C CYS A 329 -14.24 -5.18 6.26
N LEU A 330 -12.99 -5.44 6.66
CA LEU A 330 -12.29 -6.74 6.68
C LEU A 330 -13.17 -7.86 7.28
N CYS A 331 -14.07 -7.48 8.18
CA CYS A 331 -14.98 -8.31 8.93
C CYS A 331 -15.88 -9.17 8.03
N GLU A 332 -16.54 -8.60 7.01
CA GLU A 332 -17.62 -9.30 6.30
C GLU A 332 -17.12 -10.28 5.23
N HIS A 333 -15.99 -9.99 4.58
CA HIS A 333 -15.40 -10.91 3.60
C HIS A 333 -14.64 -12.07 4.26
N LEU A 334 -14.14 -11.89 5.48
CA LEU A 334 -13.49 -12.96 6.25
C LEU A 334 -14.49 -13.87 6.98
N THR A 335 -15.65 -13.37 7.40
CA THR A 335 -16.66 -14.17 8.11
C THR A 335 -17.34 -15.20 7.21
N ASP A 336 -17.61 -14.86 5.95
CA ASP A 336 -18.22 -15.79 4.98
C ASP A 336 -17.17 -16.61 4.22
N LEU A 337 -15.89 -16.41 4.52
CA LEU A 337 -14.83 -17.14 3.88
C LEU A 337 -14.79 -18.56 4.44
N ALA A 338 -15.51 -19.46 3.79
CA ALA A 338 -15.20 -20.87 3.93
C ALA A 338 -13.73 -21.05 3.53
N ILE A 339 -12.86 -21.32 4.50
CA ILE A 339 -11.53 -21.88 4.23
C ILE A 339 -11.84 -23.19 3.54
N ALA A 340 -11.84 -23.16 2.21
CA ALA A 340 -12.51 -24.14 1.38
C ALA A 340 -12.17 -25.56 1.84
N GLY A 341 -13.19 -26.44 1.78
CA GLY A 341 -12.99 -27.88 1.86
C GLY A 341 -12.00 -28.38 0.81
N GLU A 342 -11.67 -29.66 0.90
CA GLU A 342 -10.64 -30.36 0.11
C GLU A 342 -10.34 -29.75 -1.27
N CYS A 343 -9.05 -29.51 -1.55
CA CYS A 343 -8.58 -29.13 -2.88
C CYS A 343 -9.20 -30.08 -3.92
N PRO A 344 -9.93 -29.57 -4.93
CA PRO A 344 -10.60 -30.41 -5.90
C PRO A 344 -9.57 -31.28 -6.65
N LYS A 345 -9.97 -32.51 -6.98
CA LYS A 345 -9.12 -33.43 -7.75
C LYS A 345 -8.75 -32.80 -9.10
N LEU A 346 -7.47 -32.86 -9.45
CA LEU A 346 -6.99 -32.41 -10.75
C LEU A 346 -7.61 -33.26 -11.87
N CYS A 347 -8.05 -32.59 -12.94
CA CYS A 347 -8.62 -33.22 -14.13
C CYS A 347 -7.49 -33.71 -15.05
N GLU A 348 -7.65 -34.89 -15.64
CA GLU A 348 -6.70 -35.39 -16.65
C GLU A 348 -6.86 -34.63 -17.97
N VAL A 349 -5.80 -33.92 -18.35
CA VAL A 349 -5.71 -33.16 -19.60
C VAL A 349 -5.17 -34.06 -20.72
N ASP A 350 -4.09 -34.78 -20.41
CA ASP A 350 -3.46 -35.80 -21.25
C ASP A 350 -2.89 -36.92 -20.36
N ASP A 351 -2.18 -37.89 -20.95
CA ASP A 351 -1.65 -39.08 -20.24
C ASP A 351 -0.65 -38.74 -19.12
N CYS A 352 -0.01 -37.57 -19.18
CA CYS A 352 1.02 -37.14 -18.24
C CYS A 352 0.66 -35.87 -17.45
N THR A 353 -0.35 -35.10 -17.87
CA THR A 353 -0.69 -33.80 -17.30
C THR A 353 -2.06 -33.82 -16.62
N LYS A 354 -2.09 -33.36 -15.37
CA LYS A 354 -3.34 -33.12 -14.63
C LYS A 354 -3.44 -31.63 -14.28
N ALA A 355 -4.62 -31.03 -14.39
CA ALA A 355 -4.81 -29.60 -14.13
C ALA A 355 -6.12 -29.30 -13.39
N ASP A 356 -6.15 -28.18 -12.65
CA ASP A 356 -7.41 -27.67 -12.09
C ASP A 356 -8.09 -26.72 -13.08
N LEU A 357 -9.03 -27.27 -13.83
CA LEU A 357 -9.77 -26.55 -14.87
C LEU A 357 -10.92 -25.68 -14.31
N PHE A 358 -11.26 -25.81 -13.03
CA PHE A 358 -12.37 -25.08 -12.41
C PHE A 358 -11.93 -23.76 -11.77
N HIS A 359 -10.67 -23.68 -11.37
CA HIS A 359 -10.14 -22.54 -10.60
C HIS A 359 -9.02 -21.81 -11.33
N GLY A 360 -9.15 -21.69 -12.65
CA GLY A 360 -8.26 -20.88 -13.47
C GLY A 360 -8.29 -19.40 -13.10
N LEU A 361 -7.15 -18.75 -13.26
CA LEU A 361 -6.99 -17.32 -13.14
C LEU A 361 -7.19 -16.67 -14.51
N GLY A 362 -8.24 -15.86 -14.67
CA GLY A 362 -8.52 -15.16 -15.92
C GLY A 362 -7.45 -14.12 -16.22
N LEU A 363 -6.81 -14.23 -17.39
CA LEU A 363 -5.72 -13.36 -17.84
C LEU A 363 -6.16 -12.31 -18.86
N ALA A 364 -7.02 -12.66 -19.81
CA ALA A 364 -7.44 -11.73 -20.85
C ALA A 364 -8.77 -12.12 -21.51
N CYS A 365 -9.42 -11.13 -22.08
CA CYS A 365 -10.56 -11.28 -22.96
C CYS A 365 -10.13 -11.19 -24.42
N LEU A 366 -10.48 -12.22 -25.19
CA LEU A 366 -10.13 -12.39 -26.58
C LEU A 366 -11.39 -12.40 -27.44
N LYS A 367 -11.28 -11.92 -28.68
CA LYS A 367 -12.17 -12.37 -29.76
C LYS A 367 -11.43 -13.29 -30.71
N LEU A 368 -12.18 -14.26 -31.20
CA LEU A 368 -11.76 -15.16 -32.25
C LEU A 368 -12.43 -14.72 -33.55
N GLU A 369 -11.74 -14.87 -34.66
CA GLU A 369 -12.28 -14.65 -36.00
C GLU A 369 -11.89 -15.82 -36.90
N GLN A 370 -12.62 -16.01 -38.00
CA GLN A 370 -12.22 -16.95 -39.03
C GLN A 370 -11.32 -16.25 -40.05
N ASP A 371 -10.24 -16.90 -40.45
CA ASP A 371 -9.44 -16.49 -41.59
C ASP A 371 -10.17 -16.77 -42.92
N ASN A 372 -9.54 -16.41 -44.04
CA ASN A 372 -10.09 -16.63 -45.38
C ASN A 372 -10.29 -18.13 -45.73
N CYS A 373 -9.71 -19.04 -44.93
CA CYS A 373 -9.84 -20.48 -45.07
C CYS A 373 -10.89 -21.07 -44.12
N GLY A 374 -11.59 -20.25 -43.34
CA GLY A 374 -12.58 -20.69 -42.35
C GLY A 374 -11.96 -21.24 -41.06
N LYS A 375 -10.65 -21.09 -40.85
CA LYS A 375 -9.97 -21.51 -39.62
C LYS A 375 -10.03 -20.39 -38.58
N TRP A 376 -10.32 -20.76 -37.34
CA TRP A 376 -10.36 -19.81 -36.25
C TRP A 376 -8.94 -19.35 -35.87
N ARG A 377 -8.79 -18.05 -35.66
CA ARG A 377 -7.58 -17.41 -35.13
C ARG A 377 -7.94 -16.36 -34.10
N ILE A 378 -6.94 -15.93 -33.33
CA ILE A 378 -7.11 -14.91 -32.29
C ILE A 378 -7.04 -13.54 -32.97
N ALA A 379 -8.17 -12.82 -33.01
CA ALA A 379 -8.32 -11.56 -33.74
C ALA A 379 -7.71 -10.38 -32.96
N SER A 380 -8.12 -10.23 -31.71
CA SER A 380 -7.74 -9.10 -30.86
C SER A 380 -7.91 -9.42 -29.38
N ILE A 381 -7.12 -8.73 -28.57
CA ILE A 381 -7.21 -8.70 -27.11
C ILE A 381 -8.02 -7.44 -26.76
N TYR A 382 -9.21 -7.62 -26.17
CA TYR A 382 -10.11 -6.52 -25.80
C TYR A 382 -9.69 -5.86 -24.50
N ASP A 383 -9.29 -6.70 -23.56
CA ASP A 383 -8.82 -6.31 -22.26
C ASP A 383 -7.83 -7.39 -21.82
N ALA A 384 -6.55 -7.02 -21.70
CA ALA A 384 -5.64 -7.85 -20.93
C ALA A 384 -6.07 -7.63 -19.49
N CYS A 385 -6.95 -8.50 -18.96
CA CYS A 385 -7.54 -8.34 -17.63
C CYS A 385 -6.44 -7.84 -16.70
N GLY A 386 -6.47 -6.54 -16.39
CA GLY A 386 -5.38 -5.88 -15.68
C GLY A 386 -5.10 -6.65 -14.40
N PRO A 387 -3.88 -6.57 -13.83
CA PRO A 387 -3.50 -7.35 -12.65
C PRO A 387 -4.65 -7.33 -11.65
N ARG A 388 -5.39 -8.44 -11.55
CA ARG A 388 -6.51 -8.53 -10.62
C ARG A 388 -5.86 -8.34 -9.27
N ARG A 389 -6.17 -7.23 -8.61
CA ARG A 389 -5.63 -6.88 -7.30
C ARG A 389 -5.63 -8.18 -6.52
N LEU A 390 -4.43 -8.68 -6.21
CA LEU A 390 -4.25 -9.70 -5.19
C LEU A 390 -5.25 -9.35 -4.12
N VAL A 391 -6.27 -10.19 -3.90
CA VAL A 391 -7.27 -9.91 -2.88
C VAL A 391 -6.52 -10.07 -1.56
N LYS A 392 -5.79 -9.03 -1.16
CA LYS A 392 -4.94 -9.00 0.01
C LYS A 392 -5.89 -9.23 1.16
N ARG A 393 -5.81 -10.40 1.78
CA ARG A 393 -6.75 -10.81 2.83
C ARG A 393 -6.33 -10.30 4.20
N ASN A 394 -5.08 -9.86 4.32
CA ASN A 394 -4.56 -9.21 5.51
C ASN A 394 -4.14 -7.77 5.20
N ASP A 395 -5.13 -6.89 5.05
CA ASP A 395 -4.89 -5.45 4.95
C ASP A 395 -4.21 -4.93 6.23
N LEU A 396 -4.41 -5.55 7.40
CA LEU A 396 -3.74 -5.15 8.65
C LEU A 396 -2.21 -5.21 8.57
N LEU A 397 -1.65 -6.20 7.87
CA LEU A 397 -0.19 -6.28 7.64
C LEU A 397 0.29 -5.19 6.68
N PHE A 398 -0.56 -4.73 5.76
CA PHE A 398 -0.20 -3.77 4.71
C PHE A 398 -0.53 -2.33 5.09
N ASP A 399 -1.58 -2.10 5.88
CA ASP A 399 -1.87 -0.85 6.58
C ASP A 399 -0.76 -0.56 7.60
N LEU A 400 -0.20 -1.61 8.23
CA LEU A 400 1.05 -1.50 8.99
C LEU A 400 2.25 -1.04 8.15
N ILE A 401 2.28 -1.39 6.85
CA ILE A 401 3.41 -1.11 5.94
C ILE A 401 3.23 0.24 5.22
N ASN A 402 2.00 0.64 4.92
CA ASN A 402 1.70 1.82 4.10
C ASN A 402 1.25 3.05 4.92
N GLY A 403 0.95 2.88 6.21
CA GLY A 403 0.45 3.96 7.07
C GLY A 403 -0.79 4.64 6.50
N CYS A 404 -1.65 3.89 5.78
CA CYS A 404 -2.86 4.42 5.16
C CYS A 404 -3.91 4.84 6.19
N ASP A 405 -3.84 4.33 7.41
CA ASP A 405 -4.75 4.67 8.51
C ASP A 405 -4.19 5.72 9.49
N LEU A 406 -2.97 6.19 9.27
CA LEU A 406 -2.34 7.16 10.17
C LEU A 406 -3.03 8.53 10.06
N THR A 407 -3.28 9.13 11.22
CA THR A 407 -3.68 10.53 11.31
C THR A 407 -2.54 11.41 10.78
N ARG A 408 -2.87 12.37 9.91
CA ARG A 408 -1.93 13.27 9.24
C ARG A 408 -2.37 14.71 9.44
N ILE A 409 -1.45 15.65 9.20
CA ILE A 409 -1.80 17.06 9.04
C ILE A 409 -2.42 17.20 7.64
N SER A 410 -3.73 17.44 7.60
CA SER A 410 -4.50 17.61 6.37
C SER A 410 -4.31 19.01 5.80
N ARG A 411 -4.13 20.02 6.66
CA ARG A 411 -3.99 21.41 6.28
C ARG A 411 -3.26 22.23 7.34
N VAL A 412 -2.60 23.30 6.92
CA VAL A 412 -2.03 24.32 7.81
C VAL A 412 -2.45 25.71 7.32
N GLY A 413 -2.66 26.66 8.22
CA GLY A 413 -3.15 28.00 7.86
C GLY A 413 -2.16 28.83 7.05
N TRP A 414 -0.87 28.67 7.33
CA TRP A 414 0.23 29.36 6.63
C TRP A 414 0.70 28.64 5.36
N TRP A 415 -0.07 27.69 4.83
CA TRP A 415 0.35 26.91 3.66
C TRP A 415 0.72 27.75 2.43
N PRO A 416 0.15 28.94 2.13
CA PRO A 416 0.55 29.74 0.97
C PRO A 416 2.01 30.24 1.06
N TRP A 417 2.59 30.17 2.26
CA TRP A 417 3.94 30.64 2.57
C TRP A 417 4.94 29.50 2.56
N HIS A 418 4.51 28.26 2.77
CA HIS A 418 5.38 27.09 2.90
C HIS A 418 6.39 26.97 1.74
N ARG A 419 7.67 27.12 2.05
CA ARG A 419 8.80 27.02 1.10
C ARG A 419 8.65 27.95 -0.11
N ARG A 420 7.93 29.06 0.05
CA ARG A 420 7.79 30.09 -0.99
C ARG A 420 9.16 30.75 -1.23
N PRO A 421 9.63 30.84 -2.49
CA PRO A 421 10.92 31.45 -2.78
C PRO A 421 10.89 32.97 -2.64
N LYS A 422 9.73 33.60 -2.89
CA LYS A 422 9.52 35.03 -2.68
C LYS A 422 9.21 35.29 -1.21
N ALA A 423 9.84 36.31 -0.65
CA ALA A 423 9.53 36.82 0.66
C ALA A 423 8.06 37.29 0.74
N ILE A 424 7.49 37.15 1.93
CA ILE A 424 6.15 37.59 2.26
C ILE A 424 6.26 38.99 2.83
N ASP A 425 5.35 39.86 2.40
CA ASP A 425 5.22 41.20 2.94
C ASP A 425 5.08 41.18 4.48
N PHE A 426 5.78 42.09 5.15
CA PHE A 426 5.83 42.13 6.61
C PHE A 426 4.43 42.36 7.21
N ASP A 427 3.63 43.25 6.64
CA ASP A 427 2.30 43.57 7.17
C ASP A 427 1.37 42.36 7.06
N SER A 428 1.46 41.62 5.96
CA SER A 428 0.75 40.34 5.77
C SER A 428 1.15 39.31 6.83
N PHE A 429 2.44 39.20 7.16
CA PHE A 429 2.94 38.33 8.23
C PHE A 429 2.51 38.80 9.62
N ALA A 430 2.54 40.10 9.90
CA ALA A 430 2.10 40.65 11.18
C ALA A 430 0.60 40.41 11.40
N LEU A 431 -0.24 40.68 10.38
CA LEU A 431 -1.68 40.43 10.41
C LEU A 431 -2.03 38.94 10.66
N ALA A 432 -1.11 38.02 10.37
CA ALA A 432 -1.26 36.60 10.64
C ALA A 432 -1.42 36.27 12.14
N PHE A 433 -0.93 37.15 13.01
CA PHE A 433 -1.10 37.03 14.46
C PHE A 433 -2.47 37.53 14.95
N GLY A 434 -3.30 38.11 14.06
CA GLY A 434 -4.65 38.54 14.39
C GLY A 434 -4.76 39.88 15.11
N TYR A 435 -3.63 40.57 15.35
CA TYR A 435 -3.62 41.92 15.89
C TYR A 435 -3.68 42.96 14.75
N ASP A 436 -4.66 43.85 14.83
CA ASP A 436 -4.94 44.86 13.81
C ASP A 436 -4.22 46.21 14.05
N GLY A 437 -3.40 46.29 15.10
CA GLY A 437 -2.72 47.53 15.48
C GLY A 437 -3.55 48.47 16.34
N THR A 438 -4.82 48.14 16.64
CA THR A 438 -5.75 49.02 17.34
C THR A 438 -6.21 48.43 18.67
N GLY A 439 -5.42 48.62 19.73
CA GLY A 439 -5.83 48.26 21.09
C GLY A 439 -4.66 48.01 22.02
N GLU A 440 -4.96 47.62 23.26
CA GLU A 440 -3.96 47.01 24.13
C GLU A 440 -3.83 45.53 23.73
N ILE A 441 -2.61 45.09 23.39
CA ILE A 441 -2.33 43.67 23.16
C ILE A 441 -2.48 42.97 24.51
N GLY A 442 -3.48 42.09 24.64
CA GLY A 442 -3.64 41.28 25.85
C GLY A 442 -2.45 40.35 26.09
N ASP A 443 -2.31 39.81 27.30
CA ASP A 443 -1.18 38.96 27.69
C ASP A 443 -1.02 37.71 26.79
N GLU A 444 -2.11 37.23 26.19
CA GLU A 444 -2.14 36.10 25.27
C GLU A 444 -2.86 36.50 23.96
N CYS A 445 -2.28 36.11 22.82
CA CYS A 445 -2.83 36.42 21.51
C CYS A 445 -3.05 35.13 20.71
N VAL A 446 -4.32 34.83 20.41
CA VAL A 446 -4.71 33.73 19.53
C VAL A 446 -4.44 34.15 18.09
N THR A 447 -3.54 33.42 17.41
CA THR A 447 -3.15 33.76 16.04
C THR A 447 -4.32 33.64 15.05
N ARG A 448 -4.21 34.25 13.87
CA ARG A 448 -5.22 34.11 12.81
C ARG A 448 -4.88 32.97 11.85
N ASP A 449 -3.64 32.98 11.35
CA ASP A 449 -3.24 32.10 10.24
C ASP A 449 -2.27 30.97 10.69
N PHE A 450 -1.87 30.95 11.97
CA PHE A 450 -0.99 29.91 12.52
C PHE A 450 -1.76 28.77 13.18
N TRP A 451 -2.42 27.95 12.36
CA TRP A 451 -3.16 26.76 12.79
C TRP A 451 -2.84 25.52 11.95
N VAL A 452 -3.16 24.35 12.50
CA VAL A 452 -3.09 23.04 11.84
C VAL A 452 -4.44 22.34 11.93
N GLU A 453 -4.77 21.56 10.92
CA GLU A 453 -5.95 20.69 10.85
C GLU A 453 -5.48 19.24 10.62
N PHE A 454 -6.14 18.30 11.30
CA PHE A 454 -5.82 16.88 11.25
C PHE A 454 -6.83 16.13 10.38
N SER A 455 -6.38 15.09 9.69
CA SER A 455 -7.26 14.24 8.86
C SER A 455 -8.27 13.42 9.68
N ARG A 456 -7.97 13.18 10.97
CA ARG A 456 -8.78 12.43 11.94
C ARG A 456 -8.73 13.14 13.31
N PRO A 457 -9.70 12.90 14.20
CA PRO A 457 -9.68 13.47 15.55
C PRO A 457 -8.44 13.05 16.35
N VAL A 458 -7.81 14.02 17.01
CA VAL A 458 -6.69 13.83 17.93
C VAL A 458 -7.07 14.14 19.37
N ARG A 459 -6.39 13.52 20.33
CA ARG A 459 -6.66 13.70 21.76
C ARG A 459 -6.31 15.12 22.19
N ALA A 460 -7.29 15.86 22.69
CA ALA A 460 -7.09 17.24 23.12
C ALA A 460 -6.03 17.35 24.23
N GLU A 461 -5.95 16.35 25.13
CA GLU A 461 -4.97 16.31 26.22
C GLU A 461 -3.52 16.13 25.76
N THR A 462 -3.29 15.63 24.54
CA THR A 462 -1.94 15.49 23.97
C THR A 462 -1.50 16.72 23.19
N LEU A 463 -2.42 17.63 22.86
CA LEU A 463 -2.13 18.88 22.18
C LEU A 463 -1.70 19.96 23.17
N ALA A 464 -0.40 20.05 23.40
CA ALA A 464 0.22 21.07 24.24
C ALA A 464 1.05 22.08 23.42
N ALA A 465 1.44 23.19 24.05
CA ALA A 465 2.22 24.26 23.40
C ALA A 465 3.58 23.77 22.86
N ASP A 466 4.18 22.75 23.47
CA ASP A 466 5.45 22.14 23.08
C ASP A 466 5.37 21.22 21.85
N CYS A 467 4.16 20.90 21.39
CA CYS A 467 3.93 20.28 20.08
C CYS A 467 4.29 21.22 18.92
N PHE A 468 4.41 22.52 19.19
CA PHE A 468 4.66 23.55 18.18
C PHE A 468 5.95 24.32 18.51
N VAL A 469 6.73 24.60 17.48
CA VAL A 469 7.89 25.49 17.58
C VAL A 469 7.81 26.49 16.45
N MET A 470 7.97 27.77 16.78
CA MET A 470 8.17 28.82 15.77
C MET A 470 9.47 29.54 16.08
N THR A 471 10.33 29.61 15.08
CA THR A 471 11.68 30.17 15.17
C THR A 471 11.84 31.25 14.11
N VAL A 472 12.27 32.43 14.54
CA VAL A 472 12.55 33.59 13.69
C VAL A 472 14.07 33.76 13.61
N ILE A 473 14.61 33.71 12.40
CA ILE A 473 16.04 33.77 12.11
C ILE A 473 16.31 35.04 11.30
N THR A 474 16.99 36.00 11.89
CA THR A 474 17.27 37.33 11.29
C THR A 474 18.77 37.56 11.16
N GLY A 475 19.17 38.35 10.16
CA GLY A 475 20.58 38.67 9.94
C GLY A 475 21.02 39.80 10.85
N GLU A 476 22.18 39.65 11.48
CA GLU A 476 22.84 40.73 12.23
C GLU A 476 23.38 41.78 11.24
N THR A 477 23.11 43.05 11.50
CA THR A 477 23.44 44.16 10.58
C THR A 477 24.95 44.37 10.37
N GLU A 478 25.78 43.98 11.33
CA GLU A 478 27.23 44.27 11.32
C GLU A 478 28.10 43.04 11.03
N GLY A 479 27.68 41.86 11.49
CA GLY A 479 28.51 40.65 11.47
C GLY A 479 28.21 39.64 10.34
N GLY A 480 27.04 39.75 9.69
CA GLY A 480 26.56 38.73 8.75
C GLY A 480 26.21 37.38 9.40
N TRP A 481 26.17 37.33 10.74
CA TRP A 481 25.69 36.18 11.50
C TRP A 481 24.17 36.14 11.53
N TRP A 482 23.60 34.97 11.80
CA TRP A 482 22.17 34.81 11.98
C TRP A 482 21.84 34.71 13.46
N GLU A 483 20.95 35.57 13.93
CA GLU A 483 20.36 35.48 15.27
C GLU A 483 19.07 34.66 15.22
N THR A 484 18.90 33.78 16.20
CA THR A 484 17.76 32.86 16.28
C THR A 484 16.91 33.21 17.50
N PHE A 485 15.64 33.57 17.25
CA PHE A 485 14.66 33.93 18.25
C PHE A 485 13.55 32.89 18.28
N ARG A 486 13.23 32.35 19.44
CA ARG A 486 12.10 31.44 19.61
C ARG A 486 10.85 32.23 19.99
N VAL A 487 9.77 32.02 19.27
CA VAL A 487 8.47 32.65 19.59
C VAL A 487 7.89 31.99 20.84
N PRO A 488 7.46 32.77 21.85
CA PRO A 488 6.88 32.23 23.08
C PRO A 488 5.43 31.79 22.83
N ILE A 489 5.27 30.53 22.42
CA ILE A 489 3.98 29.86 22.33
C ILE A 489 3.54 29.51 23.76
N VAL A 490 2.48 30.14 24.23
CA VAL A 490 1.99 30.04 25.63
C VAL A 490 0.78 29.12 25.77
N GLY A 491 0.10 28.82 24.65
CA GLY A 491 -1.07 27.95 24.64
C GLY A 491 -1.49 27.54 23.23
N ILE A 492 -2.57 26.76 23.17
CA ILE A 492 -3.20 26.29 21.93
C ILE A 492 -4.72 26.50 22.03
N ASP A 493 -5.30 27.08 20.99
CA ASP A 493 -6.75 27.16 20.80
C ASP A 493 -7.23 26.03 19.89
N THR A 494 -8.14 25.19 20.36
CA THR A 494 -8.67 24.04 19.60
C THR A 494 -10.07 24.29 19.03
N GLN A 495 -10.57 25.53 19.07
CA GLN A 495 -11.94 25.87 18.67
C GLN A 495 -12.11 26.23 17.19
N LEU A 496 -11.03 26.22 16.39
CA LEU A 496 -11.06 26.62 14.97
C LEU A 496 -12.01 25.74 14.14
N VAL A 497 -11.87 24.43 14.25
CA VAL A 497 -12.73 23.44 13.57
C VAL A 497 -13.52 22.70 14.64
N PRO A 498 -14.87 22.81 14.65
CA PRO A 498 -15.69 22.10 15.62
C PRO A 498 -15.54 20.57 15.42
N PRO A 499 -15.63 19.77 16.49
CA PRO A 499 -15.66 18.32 16.38
C PRO A 499 -16.79 17.86 15.44
N ALA A 500 -16.51 16.83 14.64
CA ALA A 500 -17.52 16.17 13.84
C ALA A 500 -18.50 15.40 14.74
N PRO A 501 -19.76 15.17 14.32
CA PRO A 501 -20.76 14.48 15.14
C PRO A 501 -20.35 13.07 15.60
N ASP A 502 -19.44 12.43 14.87
CA ASP A 502 -18.89 11.09 15.10
C ASP A 502 -17.57 11.09 15.89
N ASP A 503 -17.01 12.26 16.18
CA ASP A 503 -15.78 12.36 16.97
C ASP A 503 -16.04 11.99 18.44
N PRO A 504 -15.16 11.20 19.09
CA PRO A 504 -15.32 10.90 20.50
C PRO A 504 -15.17 12.17 21.37
N PRO A 505 -15.79 12.21 22.57
CA PRO A 505 -15.63 13.35 23.48
C PRO A 505 -14.17 13.49 23.93
N GLY A 506 -13.67 14.72 24.04
CA GLY A 506 -12.28 15.01 24.39
C GLY A 506 -11.30 14.98 23.22
N TYR A 507 -11.80 14.87 21.99
CA TYR A 507 -11.01 14.94 20.77
C TYR A 507 -11.27 16.22 19.98
N VAL A 508 -10.27 16.65 19.23
CA VAL A 508 -10.30 17.86 18.40
C VAL A 508 -9.72 17.59 17.02
N ARG A 509 -10.08 18.40 16.04
CA ARG A 509 -9.60 18.28 14.65
C ARG A 509 -8.65 19.38 14.22
N SER A 510 -8.42 20.37 15.07
CA SER A 510 -7.53 21.48 14.76
C SER A 510 -6.88 22.04 16.02
N ALA A 511 -5.76 22.70 15.81
CA ALA A 511 -5.02 23.40 16.85
C ALA A 511 -4.47 24.71 16.28
N ARG A 512 -4.65 25.81 17.01
CA ARG A 512 -4.18 27.14 16.65
C ARG A 512 -3.23 27.68 17.69
N ILE A 513 -2.11 28.24 17.26
CA ILE A 513 -1.05 28.71 18.13
C ILE A 513 -1.51 29.96 18.90
N VAL A 514 -1.25 30.00 20.20
CA VAL A 514 -1.42 31.19 21.06
C VAL A 514 -0.04 31.67 21.51
N VAL A 515 0.28 32.94 21.25
CA VAL A 515 1.59 33.54 21.55
C VAL A 515 1.49 34.58 22.66
N ALA A 516 2.58 34.82 23.39
CA ALA A 516 2.62 35.87 24.41
C ALA A 516 2.47 37.27 23.78
N GLY A 517 1.56 38.08 24.30
CA GLY A 517 1.28 39.42 23.82
C GLY A 517 2.47 40.39 23.91
N GLY A 518 3.22 40.34 25.02
CA GLY A 518 4.42 41.16 25.18
C GLY A 518 5.49 40.91 24.11
N TRP A 519 5.60 39.67 23.61
CA TRP A 519 6.49 39.39 22.48
C TRP A 519 5.98 40.02 21.18
N LEU A 520 4.67 40.00 20.91
CA LEU A 520 4.11 40.68 19.74
C LEU A 520 4.36 42.19 19.81
N ASP A 521 4.11 42.80 20.96
CA ASP A 521 4.32 44.23 21.16
C ASP A 521 5.78 44.62 20.96
N ASP A 522 6.73 43.85 21.49
CA ASP A 522 8.16 44.19 21.38
C ASP A 522 8.78 43.79 20.03
N ALA A 523 8.61 42.52 19.64
CA ALA A 523 9.35 41.89 18.53
C ALA A 523 8.70 42.11 17.16
N VAL A 524 7.37 42.21 17.10
CA VAL A 524 6.65 42.37 15.83
C VAL A 524 6.27 43.83 15.62
N TYR A 525 5.48 44.41 16.53
CA TYR A 525 4.91 45.75 16.37
C TYR A 525 5.78 46.87 16.94
N GLY A 526 6.69 46.55 17.84
CA GLY A 526 7.47 47.51 18.62
C GLY A 526 8.53 48.23 17.82
N ARG A 527 9.13 49.25 18.46
CA ARG A 527 10.23 50.03 17.85
C ARG A 527 11.51 49.22 17.67
N HIS A 528 11.66 48.13 18.42
CA HIS A 528 12.81 47.23 18.40
C HIS A 528 12.48 45.92 17.66
N SER A 529 11.60 45.99 16.66
CA SER A 529 11.21 44.80 15.91
C SER A 529 12.41 44.12 15.26
N MET A 530 12.50 42.80 15.45
CA MET A 530 13.57 41.97 14.87
C MET A 530 13.52 41.88 13.33
N PHE A 531 12.42 42.34 12.73
CA PHE A 531 12.21 42.38 11.28
C PHE A 531 12.76 43.65 10.62
N VAL A 532 13.40 44.55 11.39
CA VAL A 532 14.04 45.77 10.85
C VAL A 532 15.38 45.47 10.20
N ALA A 533 16.07 44.38 10.56
CA ALA A 533 17.46 44.10 10.17
C ALA A 533 17.63 43.42 8.79
N GLY A 534 16.61 43.45 7.93
CA GLY A 534 16.63 42.85 6.59
C GLY A 534 15.68 41.66 6.46
N GLN A 535 15.94 40.80 5.49
CA GLN A 535 15.10 39.63 5.22
C GLN A 535 15.21 38.61 6.35
N THR A 536 14.06 38.24 6.91
CA THR A 536 13.96 37.33 8.05
C THR A 536 13.43 35.98 7.60
N ARG A 537 14.00 34.87 8.09
CA ARG A 537 13.46 33.53 7.88
C ARG A 537 12.60 33.11 9.06
N VAL A 538 11.45 32.53 8.78
CA VAL A 538 10.57 31.93 9.79
C VAL A 538 10.50 30.43 9.55
N GLU A 539 10.70 29.66 10.60
CA GLU A 539 10.59 28.21 10.63
C GLU A 539 9.50 27.81 11.61
N ILE A 540 8.56 26.96 11.18
CA ILE A 540 7.49 26.42 12.01
C ILE A 540 7.59 24.91 11.98
N GLU A 541 7.76 24.31 13.15
CA GLU A 541 7.81 22.88 13.40
C GLU A 541 6.54 22.42 14.12
N VAL A 542 5.94 21.33 13.66
CA VAL A 542 4.85 20.61 14.37
C VAL A 542 5.32 19.20 14.66
N ARG A 543 5.41 18.84 15.93
CA ARG A 543 5.94 17.55 16.40
C ARG A 543 4.82 16.52 16.49
N GLY A 544 4.64 15.73 15.44
CA GLY A 544 3.65 14.66 15.37
C GLY A 544 3.86 13.59 16.44
N ASP A 545 5.09 13.38 16.89
CA ASP A 545 5.45 12.45 17.98
C ASP A 545 4.74 12.74 19.31
N PHE A 546 4.29 13.97 19.54
CA PHE A 546 3.62 14.38 20.78
C PHE A 546 2.10 14.38 20.67
N ILE A 547 1.55 14.17 19.46
CA ILE A 547 0.13 14.29 19.19
C ILE A 547 -0.43 12.91 18.92
N GLU A 548 -1.34 12.43 19.76
CA GLU A 548 -1.96 11.11 19.61
C GLU A 548 -3.38 11.19 19.04
N ASP A 549 -3.73 10.24 18.19
CA ASP A 549 -5.06 10.13 17.61
C ASP A 549 -6.05 9.29 18.44
N CYS A 550 -7.25 9.07 17.89
CA CYS A 550 -8.28 8.23 18.50
C CYS A 550 -7.88 6.76 18.71
N ASN A 551 -6.83 6.28 18.04
CA ASN A 551 -6.27 4.94 18.19
C ASN A 551 -5.01 4.91 19.08
N ALA A 552 -4.67 6.02 19.76
CA ALA A 552 -3.41 6.18 20.51
C ALA A 552 -2.16 6.00 19.62
N GLN A 553 -2.25 6.40 18.35
CA GLN A 553 -1.12 6.45 17.43
C GLN A 553 -0.66 7.88 17.24
N THR A 554 0.65 8.10 17.13
CA THR A 554 1.21 9.43 16.89
C THR A 554 0.93 9.90 15.46
N VAL A 555 0.69 11.20 15.30
CA VAL A 555 0.38 11.82 14.00
C VAL A 555 1.57 11.70 13.05
N ASP A 556 1.35 11.24 11.83
CA ASP A 556 2.34 11.20 10.74
C ASP A 556 2.51 12.61 10.15
N ALA A 557 3.41 13.39 10.75
CA ALA A 557 3.61 14.81 10.45
C ALA A 557 4.63 15.06 9.33
N ASN A 558 5.31 14.05 8.80
CA ASN A 558 6.43 14.24 7.88
C ASN A 558 6.03 15.00 6.59
N ALA A 559 6.75 16.06 6.23
CA ALA A 559 6.46 16.82 5.02
C ALA A 559 6.86 16.08 3.72
N ARG A 560 5.95 16.00 2.74
CA ARG A 560 6.21 15.35 1.44
C ARG A 560 6.91 16.31 0.47
N GLY A 561 8.23 16.42 0.58
CA GLY A 561 9.02 17.21 -0.35
C GLY A 561 8.67 18.71 -0.29
N ARG A 562 8.13 19.27 -1.37
CA ARG A 562 7.65 20.68 -1.40
C ARG A 562 6.14 20.82 -1.18
N SER A 563 5.40 19.72 -1.12
CA SER A 563 3.97 19.77 -0.85
C SER A 563 3.74 19.99 0.65
N PRO A 564 3.01 21.05 1.05
CA PRO A 564 2.73 21.29 2.46
C PRO A 564 1.79 20.25 3.07
N PHE A 565 0.96 19.59 2.26
CA PHE A 565 -0.01 18.57 2.72
C PHE A 565 -0.50 17.68 1.55
N PRO A 566 -1.20 16.56 1.85
CA PRO A 566 -1.26 15.91 3.18
C PRO A 566 0.14 15.52 3.61
N THR A 567 0.43 15.65 4.90
CA THR A 567 1.70 15.13 5.43
C THR A 567 1.71 13.61 5.38
N GLY A 568 2.90 13.05 5.49
CA GLY A 568 3.11 11.74 6.04
C GLY A 568 3.92 10.81 5.15
N ASN A 569 4.84 10.05 5.73
CA ASN A 569 5.66 9.07 5.00
C ASN A 569 5.18 7.62 5.23
N GLY A 570 4.07 7.43 5.95
CA GLY A 570 3.54 6.13 6.33
C GLY A 570 4.08 5.61 7.67
N VAL A 571 4.79 6.43 8.44
CA VAL A 571 5.31 6.09 9.77
C VAL A 571 4.66 7.02 10.82
N PRO A 572 4.14 6.49 11.93
CA PRO A 572 3.55 7.31 12.99
C PRO A 572 4.62 8.21 13.64
N GLY A 573 4.30 9.48 13.85
CA GLY A 573 5.18 10.46 14.49
C GLY A 573 5.91 11.42 13.52
N ASP A 574 7.14 11.77 13.87
CA ASP A 574 8.03 12.71 13.16
C ASP A 574 7.60 14.20 13.29
N SER A 575 8.31 15.10 12.60
CA SER A 575 8.05 16.54 12.60
C SER A 575 7.68 17.07 11.20
N TYR A 576 6.66 17.92 11.16
CA TYR A 576 6.40 18.78 10.01
C TYR A 576 7.26 20.04 10.13
N LEU A 577 8.12 20.31 9.14
CA LEU A 577 8.91 21.55 9.08
C LEU A 577 8.51 22.42 7.89
N SER A 578 8.04 23.63 8.19
CA SER A 578 7.72 24.67 7.22
C SER A 578 8.65 25.86 7.36
N THR A 579 9.21 26.34 6.25
CA THR A 579 10.14 27.47 6.23
C THR A 579 9.71 28.50 5.20
N PHE A 580 9.77 29.78 5.53
CA PHE A 580 9.50 30.87 4.58
C PHE A 580 10.25 32.14 4.94
N LEU A 581 10.28 33.11 4.02
CA LEU A 581 10.98 34.38 4.19
C LEU A 581 9.97 35.51 4.37
N VAL A 582 10.28 36.45 5.26
CA VAL A 582 9.50 37.67 5.53
C VAL A 582 10.36 38.86 5.14
N GLU A 583 9.75 39.81 4.43
CA GLU A 583 10.39 41.06 4.03
C GLU A 583 10.72 41.92 5.26
N GLN A 584 11.68 42.81 5.07
CA GLN A 584 12.04 43.76 6.11
C GLN A 584 10.84 44.67 6.41
N ARG A 585 10.60 44.93 7.69
CA ARG A 585 9.62 45.92 8.11
C ARG A 585 10.06 47.30 7.65
N THR A 586 9.29 47.89 6.74
CA THR A 586 9.43 49.30 6.35
C THR A 586 8.83 50.17 7.44
N LEU A 587 9.66 50.61 8.39
CA LEU A 587 9.23 51.64 9.32
C LEU A 587 8.81 52.88 8.50
N PRO A 588 7.63 53.46 8.75
CA PRO A 588 7.29 54.74 8.12
C PRO A 588 8.42 55.71 8.47
N ALA A 589 9.00 56.34 7.44
CA ALA A 589 10.04 57.35 7.65
C ALA A 589 9.56 58.27 8.76
N PRO A 590 10.35 58.48 9.83
CA PRO A 590 9.90 59.27 10.97
C PRO A 590 9.37 60.59 10.41
N ALA A 591 8.07 60.84 10.60
CA ALA A 591 7.44 62.04 10.08
C ALA A 591 8.36 63.21 10.48
N PRO A 592 8.80 64.06 9.52
CA PRO A 592 9.76 65.10 9.81
C PRO A 592 9.22 65.88 10.99
N ARG A 593 9.89 65.77 12.14
CA ARG A 593 9.50 66.50 13.33
C ARG A 593 9.61 67.96 12.95
N VAL A 594 8.49 68.58 12.60
CA VAL A 594 8.37 70.03 12.58
C VAL A 594 8.67 70.42 14.02
N ARG A 595 9.92 70.82 14.28
CA ARG A 595 10.29 71.49 15.50
C ARG A 595 9.42 72.74 15.52
N ALA A 596 8.30 72.69 16.22
CA ALA A 596 7.65 73.89 16.69
C ALA A 596 8.71 74.62 17.51
N SER A 597 9.32 75.63 16.90
CA SER A 597 10.23 76.54 17.56
C SER A 597 9.40 77.29 18.60
N ALA A 598 9.34 76.75 19.81
CA ALA A 598 8.98 77.50 21.00
C ALA A 598 10.06 78.56 21.24
N ARG A 599 10.06 79.62 20.44
CA ARG A 599 10.73 80.87 20.75
C ARG A 599 9.83 81.63 21.72
N ALA A 600 10.24 81.57 22.99
CA ALA A 600 10.16 82.61 24.00
C ALA A 600 9.13 83.74 23.78
N ALA A 601 8.05 83.69 24.56
CA ALA A 601 7.34 84.87 25.03
C ALA A 601 7.43 84.87 26.57
N GLU A 602 8.62 85.18 27.09
CA GLU A 602 8.81 85.58 28.48
C GLU A 602 8.70 87.11 28.58
N GLY A 603 7.68 87.57 29.31
CA GLY A 603 7.78 88.65 30.29
C GLY A 603 8.17 90.06 29.85
N ALA A 604 7.17 90.94 29.69
CA ALA A 604 7.28 92.34 30.09
C ALA A 604 5.90 92.93 30.45
N THR A 605 5.52 92.80 31.72
CA THR A 605 4.53 93.68 32.36
C THR A 605 5.21 94.35 33.56
N ARG A 606 5.56 95.63 33.38
CA ARG A 606 5.62 96.64 34.43
C ARG A 606 5.39 98.01 33.84
#